data_AF-A0A1E7FJ91-F1
#
_entry.id   AF-A0A1E7FJ91-F1
#
_cell.length_a   1.000
_cell.length_b   1.000
_cell.length_c   1.000
_cell.angle_alpha   90.00
_cell.angle_beta   90.00
_cell.angle_gamma   90.00
#
_symmetry.space_group_name_H-M   'P 1'
#
loop_
_entity.id
_entity.type
_entity.pdbx_description
1 polymer ?
#
loop_
_entity_poly.entity_id
_entity_poly.type
_entity_poly.pdbx_seq_one_letter_code
_entity_poly.pdbx_strand_id
1 'polypeptide(L)'
;LLKQTLMSHNECFLYKVPPLISSDGYRANDWNLANPIQENGVCGFQVERRNNDLYLLFTLDNHTKLFAVSKIEGNKANNTSNNNGTIINSSIETVLDSSRYFVTKIQQGGSVNNSNRTINLGFGFRDREIAIDLLSNVQQFQKSIERELNAK
;
A
#
# COMPACT_ATOMS: atom_id res chain seq x y z
N LEU A 1 1.01 23.47 -1.59
CA LEU A 1 0.58 22.05 -1.46
C LEU A 1 0.80 21.64 -0.01
N LEU A 2 -0.25 21.20 0.69
CA LEU A 2 -0.11 20.69 2.05
C LEU A 2 0.34 19.23 1.97
N LYS A 3 1.55 18.96 2.46
CA LYS A 3 2.12 17.61 2.62
C LYS A 3 2.26 17.34 4.11
N GLN A 4 1.76 16.19 4.57
CA GLN A 4 1.88 15.75 5.95
C GLN A 4 2.33 14.29 5.98
N THR A 5 3.41 13.99 6.70
CA THR A 5 3.82 12.62 6.98
C THR A 5 2.98 12.09 8.15
N LEU A 6 2.29 10.98 7.93
CA LEU A 6 1.43 10.34 8.93
C LEU A 6 2.14 9.22 9.69
N MET A 7 3.01 8.47 9.01
CA MET A 7 3.89 7.49 9.64
C MET A 7 5.20 7.35 8.86
N SER A 8 6.24 6.89 9.55
CA SER A 8 7.54 6.53 8.97
C SER A 8 8.09 5.32 9.72
N HIS A 9 8.61 4.34 8.99
CA HIS A 9 9.20 3.14 9.56
C HIS A 9 10.39 2.68 8.70
N ASN A 10 11.42 2.13 9.33
CA ASN A 10 12.69 1.85 8.66
C ASN A 10 12.73 0.46 7.99
N GLU A 11 11.85 -0.45 8.37
CA GLU A 11 11.90 -1.84 7.90
C GLU A 11 10.58 -2.29 7.26
N CYS A 12 10.57 -2.39 5.93
CA CYS A 12 9.48 -2.89 5.12
C CYS A 12 10.04 -3.82 4.03
N PHE A 13 9.35 -4.92 3.79
CA PHE A 13 9.77 -5.94 2.83
C PHE A 13 8.86 -5.88 1.60
N LEU A 14 9.45 -5.90 0.41
CA LEU A 14 8.73 -5.87 -0.86
C LEU A 14 8.81 -7.23 -1.56
N TYR A 15 7.71 -7.67 -2.18
CA TYR A 15 7.58 -8.98 -2.80
C TYR A 15 6.88 -8.90 -4.15
N LYS A 16 7.25 -9.81 -5.05
CA LYS A 16 6.52 -10.02 -6.30
C LYS A 16 5.24 -10.78 -5.96
N VAL A 17 4.10 -10.24 -6.39
CA VAL A 17 2.80 -10.90 -6.22
C VAL A 17 2.52 -11.73 -7.48
N PRO A 18 2.33 -13.05 -7.36
CA PRO A 18 1.90 -13.88 -8.48
C PRO A 18 0.55 -13.39 -9.05
N PRO A 19 0.28 -13.58 -10.36
CA PRO A 19 -1.05 -13.36 -10.90
C PRO A 19 -2.08 -14.19 -10.14
N LEU A 20 -3.24 -13.61 -9.84
CA LEU A 20 -4.34 -14.34 -9.21
C LEU A 20 -4.82 -15.46 -10.13
N ILE A 21 -4.83 -16.69 -9.61
CA ILE A 21 -5.32 -17.88 -10.31
C ILE A 21 -6.84 -18.05 -10.08
N SER A 22 -7.34 -17.62 -8.92
CA SER A 22 -8.76 -17.58 -8.56
C SER A 22 -9.14 -16.22 -7.96
N SER A 23 -10.44 -15.93 -7.86
CA SER A 23 -10.99 -14.71 -7.26
C SER A 23 -10.96 -14.70 -5.72
N ASP A 24 -10.18 -15.58 -5.09
CA ASP A 24 -10.22 -15.79 -3.64
C ASP A 24 -9.42 -14.74 -2.85
N GLY A 25 -8.66 -13.88 -3.53
CA GLY A 25 -7.81 -12.87 -2.89
C GLY A 25 -6.36 -13.31 -2.74
N TYR A 26 -5.53 -12.45 -2.16
CA TYR A 26 -4.09 -12.69 -2.05
C TYR A 26 -3.69 -13.43 -0.77
N ARG A 27 -2.67 -14.28 -0.87
CA ARG A 27 -2.02 -14.95 0.27
C ARG A 27 -0.53 -14.67 0.23
N ALA A 28 0.03 -14.24 1.36
CA ALA A 28 1.45 -13.92 1.47
C ALA A 28 2.34 -15.17 1.36
N ASN A 29 1.83 -16.34 1.76
CA ASN A 29 2.54 -17.61 1.61
C ASN A 29 2.91 -17.93 0.14
N ASP A 30 2.22 -17.34 -0.83
CA ASP A 30 2.49 -17.56 -2.27
C ASP A 30 3.65 -16.71 -2.81
N TRP A 31 4.25 -15.82 -2.00
CA TRP A 31 5.17 -14.78 -2.48
C TRP A 31 6.66 -15.09 -2.31
N ASN A 32 7.01 -16.28 -1.81
CA ASN A 32 8.39 -16.63 -1.44
C ASN A 32 8.99 -15.60 -0.46
N LEU A 33 8.40 -15.50 0.75
CA LEU A 33 8.74 -14.48 1.76
C LEU A 33 10.21 -14.48 2.21
N ALA A 34 10.96 -15.55 1.95
CA ALA A 34 12.39 -15.63 2.21
C ALA A 34 13.23 -14.78 1.25
N ASN A 35 12.68 -14.37 0.10
CA ASN A 35 13.40 -13.66 -0.96
C ASN A 35 12.68 -12.36 -1.34
N PRO A 36 12.75 -11.31 -0.49
CA PRO A 36 12.26 -9.98 -0.84
C PRO A 36 12.97 -9.39 -2.07
N ILE A 37 12.36 -8.41 -2.73
CA ILE A 37 12.82 -7.80 -3.98
C ILE A 37 14.18 -7.08 -3.82
N GLN A 38 14.44 -6.47 -2.66
CA GLN A 38 15.71 -5.77 -2.43
C GLN A 38 16.82 -6.75 -2.02
N GLU A 39 18.05 -6.48 -2.48
CA GLU A 39 19.22 -7.30 -2.20
C GLU A 39 19.56 -7.39 -0.71
N ASN A 40 19.42 -6.28 0.03
CA ASN A 40 19.55 -6.24 1.49
C ASN A 40 18.28 -6.67 2.23
N GLY A 41 17.22 -6.99 1.49
CA GLY A 41 15.90 -7.37 1.98
C GLY A 41 15.07 -6.27 2.63
N VAL A 42 15.53 -5.03 2.73
CA VAL A 42 14.85 -3.99 3.53
C VAL A 42 14.67 -2.68 2.76
N CYS A 43 13.44 -2.19 2.74
CA CYS A 43 13.07 -0.83 2.35
C CYS A 43 12.64 -0.01 3.56
N GLY A 44 12.85 1.32 3.50
CA GLY A 44 12.09 2.25 4.33
C GLY A 44 10.65 2.37 3.82
N PHE A 45 9.75 2.77 4.72
CA PHE A 45 8.33 2.97 4.43
C PHE A 45 7.81 4.27 5.05
N GLN A 46 7.05 5.05 4.28
CA GLN A 46 6.40 6.26 4.76
C GLN A 46 4.99 6.36 4.22
N VAL A 47 4.08 6.92 5.02
CA VAL A 47 2.74 7.32 4.57
C VAL A 47 2.64 8.82 4.60
N GLU A 48 2.27 9.40 3.46
CA GLU A 48 2.11 10.84 3.30
C GLU A 48 0.70 11.18 2.82
N ARG A 49 0.04 12.09 3.53
CA ARG A 49 -1.14 12.78 3.01
C ARG A 49 -0.67 13.95 2.15
N ARG A 50 -1.22 14.06 0.93
CA ARG A 50 -1.03 15.22 0.06
C ARG A 50 -2.41 15.65 -0.44
N ASN A 51 -2.90 16.77 0.08
CA ASN A 51 -4.27 17.23 -0.16
C ASN A 51 -5.30 16.11 0.19
N ASN A 52 -6.07 15.66 -0.81
CA ASN A 52 -7.13 14.64 -0.68
C ASN A 52 -6.66 13.23 -1.05
N ASP A 53 -5.37 13.01 -1.20
CA ASP A 53 -4.82 11.71 -1.57
C ASP A 53 -3.80 11.24 -0.53
N LEU A 54 -3.68 9.93 -0.38
CA LEU A 54 -2.71 9.28 0.47
C LEU A 54 -1.67 8.56 -0.38
N TYR A 55 -0.42 8.63 0.03
CA TYR A 55 0.71 8.04 -0.69
C TYR A 55 1.43 7.06 0.23
N LEU A 56 1.67 5.85 -0.26
CA LEU A 56 2.56 4.88 0.35
C LEU A 56 3.90 4.96 -0.39
N LEU A 57 4.95 5.35 0.33
CA LEU A 57 6.29 5.54 -0.23
C LEU A 57 7.18 4.43 0.29
N PHE A 58 7.84 3.75 -0.64
CA PHE A 58 8.88 2.77 -0.35
C PHE A 58 10.22 3.38 -0.73
N THR A 59 11.16 3.37 0.20
CA THR A 59 12.42 4.12 0.08
C THR A 59 13.63 3.22 0.31
N LEU A 60 14.78 3.69 -0.17
CA LEU A 60 16.11 3.11 0.04
C LEU A 60 16.99 4.15 0.74
N ASP A 61 18.19 3.71 1.13
CA ASP A 61 19.24 4.58 1.64
C ASP A 61 18.76 5.46 2.81
N ASN A 62 18.12 4.83 3.82
CA ASN A 62 17.54 5.50 4.99
C ASN A 62 16.57 6.64 4.62
N HIS A 63 15.61 6.36 3.74
CA HIS A 63 14.61 7.31 3.24
C HIS A 63 15.12 8.41 2.33
N THR A 64 16.37 8.37 1.87
CA THR A 64 16.91 9.41 0.97
C THR A 64 16.58 9.17 -0.50
N LYS A 65 16.24 7.93 -0.89
CA LYS A 65 15.94 7.56 -2.28
C LYS A 65 14.55 6.92 -2.40
N LEU A 66 13.68 7.47 -3.24
CA LEU A 66 12.38 6.86 -3.54
C LEU A 66 12.57 5.63 -4.45
N PHE A 67 12.03 4.49 -4.04
CA PHE A 67 12.04 3.25 -4.82
C PHE A 67 10.72 3.01 -5.55
N ALA A 68 9.61 3.07 -4.82
CA ALA A 68 8.28 2.89 -5.37
C ALA A 68 7.28 3.78 -4.65
N VAL A 69 6.19 4.10 -5.34
CA VAL A 69 5.08 4.88 -4.77
C VAL A 69 3.75 4.26 -5.17
N SER A 70 2.85 4.14 -4.21
CA SER A 70 1.45 3.83 -4.45
C SER A 70 0.58 5.02 -4.04
N LYS A 71 -0.40 5.33 -4.89
CA LYS A 71 -1.39 6.39 -4.64
C LYS A 71 -2.72 5.75 -4.25
N ILE A 72 -3.27 6.18 -3.12
CA ILE A 72 -4.62 5.87 -2.65
C ILE A 72 -5.44 7.14 -2.85
N GLU A 73 -6.40 7.08 -3.77
CA GLU A 73 -7.28 8.22 -4.08
C GLU A 73 -8.33 8.39 -2.98
N GLY A 74 -8.36 9.55 -2.32
CA GLY A 74 -9.33 9.79 -1.25
C GLY A 74 -10.76 9.94 -1.77
N ASN A 75 -10.93 10.51 -2.95
CA ASN A 75 -12.25 10.75 -3.55
C ASN A 75 -12.91 9.50 -4.17
N LYS A 76 -12.22 8.35 -4.21
CA LYS A 76 -12.77 7.05 -4.66
C LYS A 76 -12.90 6.04 -3.52
N ALA A 77 -12.94 6.50 -2.28
CA ALA A 77 -13.09 5.66 -1.10
C ALA A 77 -14.51 5.07 -0.99
N ASN A 78 -14.91 4.24 -1.95
CA ASN A 78 -16.03 3.33 -1.77
C ASN A 78 -15.52 2.16 -0.92
N ASN A 79 -15.86 2.14 0.37
CA ASN A 79 -15.66 0.99 1.24
C ASN A 79 -16.44 -0.20 0.66
N THR A 80 -15.78 -1.03 -0.16
CA THR A 80 -16.37 -2.28 -0.65
C THR A 80 -15.79 -3.40 0.21
N SER A 81 -16.51 -3.77 1.28
CA SER A 81 -16.23 -5.01 1.97
C SER A 81 -16.72 -6.15 1.06
N ASN A 82 -15.79 -6.90 0.49
CA ASN A 82 -16.05 -8.20 -0.11
C ASN A 82 -15.71 -9.29 0.91
N ASN A 83 -16.46 -10.39 0.87
CA ASN A 83 -16.44 -11.45 1.89
C ASN A 83 -15.11 -12.24 2.02
N ASN A 84 -14.09 -11.89 1.23
CA ASN A 84 -12.82 -12.63 1.09
C ASN A 84 -11.59 -11.77 1.42
N GLY A 85 -11.74 -10.68 2.18
CA GLY A 85 -10.63 -9.82 2.61
C GLY A 85 -11.09 -8.40 2.89
N THR A 86 -10.42 -7.69 3.80
CA THR A 86 -10.72 -6.28 4.03
C THR A 86 -10.03 -5.47 2.93
N ILE A 87 -10.75 -5.14 1.85
CA ILE A 87 -10.32 -4.09 0.92
C ILE A 87 -10.48 -2.76 1.65
N ILE A 88 -9.36 -2.14 1.99
CA ILE A 88 -9.37 -0.84 2.66
C ILE A 88 -9.59 0.24 1.59
N ASN A 89 -9.00 0.11 0.40
CA ASN A 89 -9.25 0.94 -0.78
C ASN A 89 -8.85 0.17 -2.06
N SER A 90 -9.34 0.58 -3.23
CA SER A 90 -8.94 0.03 -4.54
C SER A 90 -7.42 -0.06 -4.81
N SER A 91 -6.60 0.69 -4.06
CA SER A 91 -5.14 0.73 -4.18
C SER A 91 -4.37 -0.07 -3.12
N ILE A 92 -4.99 -0.50 -2.01
CA ILE A 92 -4.37 -1.32 -0.95
C ILE A 92 -5.34 -2.38 -0.41
N GLU A 93 -4.87 -3.62 -0.35
CA GLU A 93 -5.63 -4.79 0.07
C GLU A 93 -4.86 -5.60 1.12
N THR A 94 -5.59 -6.20 2.06
CA THR A 94 -5.03 -7.13 3.05
C THR A 94 -4.90 -8.53 2.47
N VAL A 95 -3.88 -9.29 2.88
CA VAL A 95 -3.83 -10.72 2.53
C VAL A 95 -4.71 -11.55 3.48
N LEU A 96 -5.10 -12.74 3.02
CA LEU A 96 -5.98 -13.64 3.76
C LEU A 96 -5.33 -14.38 4.94
N ASP A 97 -4.04 -14.64 4.86
CA ASP A 97 -3.30 -15.55 5.72
C ASP A 97 -2.42 -14.82 6.74
N SER A 98 -2.42 -13.49 6.77
CA SER A 98 -1.57 -12.70 7.65
C SER A 98 -2.09 -11.27 7.83
N SER A 99 -1.96 -10.74 9.04
CA SER A 99 -2.23 -9.34 9.34
C SER A 99 -1.02 -8.41 9.09
N ARG A 100 0.12 -8.96 8.62
CA ARG A 100 1.38 -8.22 8.44
C ARG A 100 1.67 -7.84 6.99
N TYR A 101 0.96 -8.45 6.05
CA TYR A 101 1.23 -8.31 4.62
C TYR A 101 0.03 -7.72 3.90
N PHE A 102 0.33 -7.03 2.81
CA PHE A 102 -0.61 -6.25 2.03
C PHE A 102 -0.22 -6.31 0.55
N VAL A 103 -1.19 -6.07 -0.32
CA VAL A 103 -0.96 -5.83 -1.75
C VAL A 103 -1.29 -4.38 -2.05
N THR A 104 -0.42 -3.71 -2.80
CA THR A 104 -0.63 -2.33 -3.27
C THR A 104 -0.40 -2.22 -4.77
N LYS A 105 -1.08 -1.27 -5.40
CA LYS A 105 -0.87 -0.99 -6.84
C LYS A 105 0.17 0.09 -7.02
N ILE A 106 1.18 -0.16 -7.85
CA ILE A 106 2.13 0.86 -8.28
C ILE A 106 1.98 1.12 -9.78
N GLN A 107 2.13 2.38 -10.19
CA GLN A 107 2.10 2.77 -11.60
C GLN A 107 3.47 2.51 -12.22
N GLN A 108 3.50 1.76 -13.32
CA GLN A 108 4.73 1.59 -14.10
C GLN A 108 4.89 2.82 -15.02
N GLY A 109 5.91 3.63 -14.76
CA GLY A 109 6.27 4.73 -15.65
C GLY A 109 6.84 4.19 -16.96
N GLY A 110 6.32 4.67 -18.10
CA GLY A 110 6.82 4.36 -19.44
C GLY A 110 6.12 3.19 -20.14
N SER A 111 4.94 3.44 -20.70
CA SER A 111 4.38 2.61 -21.77
C SER A 111 4.26 3.46 -23.02
N VAL A 112 4.89 3.00 -24.12
CA VAL A 112 4.85 3.60 -25.47
C VAL A 112 3.41 3.70 -26.01
N ASN A 113 2.45 3.04 -25.36
CA ASN A 113 1.06 2.97 -25.77
C ASN A 113 0.10 3.41 -24.65
N ASN A 114 0.15 4.69 -24.21
CA ASN A 114 -0.88 5.45 -23.44
C ASN A 114 -1.75 4.70 -22.40
N SER A 115 -1.26 3.62 -21.83
CA SER A 115 -1.93 2.79 -20.84
C SER A 115 -1.07 2.81 -19.61
N ASN A 116 -1.59 3.44 -18.55
CA ASN A 116 -0.99 3.41 -17.22
C ASN A 116 -1.10 1.98 -16.69
N ARG A 117 -0.16 1.12 -17.08
CA ARG A 117 -0.06 -0.24 -16.57
C ARG A 117 0.22 -0.14 -15.08
N THR A 118 -0.70 -0.67 -14.29
CA THR A 118 -0.50 -0.87 -12.86
C THR A 118 0.00 -2.29 -12.64
N ILE A 119 0.91 -2.44 -11.68
CA ILE A 119 1.37 -3.76 -11.22
C ILE A 119 1.08 -3.88 -9.73
N ASN A 120 0.77 -5.10 -9.30
CA ASN A 120 0.59 -5.42 -7.89
C ASN A 120 1.96 -5.66 -7.24
N LEU A 121 2.17 -5.01 -6.11
CA LEU A 121 3.35 -5.15 -5.28
C LEU A 121 2.92 -5.66 -3.91
N GLY A 122 3.51 -6.77 -3.47
CA GLY A 122 3.30 -7.30 -2.14
C GLY A 122 4.24 -6.57 -1.20
N PHE A 123 3.78 -6.24 -0.01
CA PHE A 123 4.66 -5.70 1.01
C PHE A 123 4.22 -6.12 2.41
N GLY A 124 5.12 -6.00 3.37
CA GLY A 124 4.76 -6.22 4.76
C GLY A 124 5.85 -5.85 5.74
N PHE A 125 5.53 -6.04 7.01
CA PHE A 125 6.35 -5.65 8.15
C PHE A 125 6.74 -6.86 8.96
N ARG A 126 7.91 -6.78 9.63
CA ARG A 126 8.29 -7.79 10.62
C ARG A 126 7.31 -7.76 11.81
N ASP A 127 7.01 -6.57 12.31
CA ASP A 127 6.16 -6.39 13.48
C ASP A 127 4.70 -6.11 13.07
N ARG A 128 3.76 -6.80 13.71
CA ARG A 128 2.33 -6.68 13.42
C ARG A 128 1.77 -5.32 13.83
N GLU A 129 2.39 -4.71 14.83
CA GLU A 129 2.02 -3.44 15.41
C GLU A 129 2.15 -2.32 14.36
N ILE A 130 3.23 -2.34 13.55
CA ILE A 130 3.43 -1.41 12.43
C ILE A 130 2.36 -1.59 11.35
N ALA A 131 1.95 -2.83 11.07
CA ALA A 131 0.87 -3.13 10.13
C ALA A 131 -0.47 -2.57 10.62
N ILE A 132 -0.75 -2.67 11.93
CA ILE A 132 -1.94 -2.10 12.57
C ILE A 132 -1.91 -0.57 12.52
N ASP A 133 -0.75 0.05 12.73
CA ASP A 133 -0.59 1.50 12.63
C ASP A 133 -0.87 1.99 11.20
N LEU A 134 -0.41 1.27 10.17
CA LEU A 134 -0.74 1.58 8.78
C LEU A 134 -2.26 1.53 8.55
N LEU A 135 -2.93 0.47 8.99
CA LEU A 135 -4.38 0.34 8.86
C LEU A 135 -5.11 1.51 9.52
N SER A 136 -4.69 1.86 10.74
CA SER A 136 -5.27 2.97 11.51
C SER A 136 -5.10 4.31 10.79
N ASN A 137 -3.93 4.57 10.22
CA ASN A 137 -3.66 5.78 9.44
C ASN A 137 -4.53 5.85 8.18
N VAL A 138 -4.69 4.75 7.44
CA VAL A 138 -5.55 4.71 6.24
C VAL A 138 -7.02 4.94 6.63
N GLN A 139 -7.51 4.27 7.68
CA GLN A 139 -8.89 4.45 8.16
C GLN A 139 -9.17 5.87 8.66
N GLN A 140 -8.24 6.47 9.40
CA GLN A 140 -8.36 7.86 9.88
C GLN A 140 -8.37 8.83 8.70
N PHE A 141 -7.49 8.63 7.71
CA PHE A 141 -7.47 9.41 6.49
C PHE A 141 -8.83 9.36 5.78
N GLN A 142 -9.40 8.17 5.57
CA GLN A 142 -10.71 8.01 4.92
C GLN A 142 -11.82 8.75 5.65
N LYS A 143 -11.91 8.58 6.97
CA LYS A 143 -12.88 9.31 7.82
C LYS A 143 -12.69 10.82 7.73
N SER A 144 -11.44 11.30 7.61
CA SER A 144 -11.17 12.72 7.46
C SER A 144 -11.66 13.27 6.12
N ILE A 145 -11.46 12.53 5.02
CA ILE A 145 -11.95 12.92 3.69
C ILE A 145 -13.48 12.93 3.65
N GLU A 146 -14.13 11.93 4.22
CA GLU A 146 -15.60 11.87 4.31
C GLU A 146 -16.18 13.08 5.06
N ARG A 147 -15.59 13.45 6.21
CA ARG A 147 -16.01 14.64 6.97
C ARG A 147 -15.81 15.94 6.19
N GLU A 148 -14.67 16.09 5.51
CA GLU A 148 -14.38 17.27 4.69
C GLU A 148 -15.30 17.40 3.47
N LEU A 149 -15.77 16.27 2.90
CA LEU A 149 -16.75 16.25 1.82
C LEU A 149 -18.16 16.60 2.31
N ASN A 150 -18.57 16.06 3.45
CA ASN A 150 -19.91 16.30 4.03
C ASN A 150 -20.07 17.72 4.63
N ALA A 151 -18.98 18.41 4.91
CA ALA A 151 -18.99 19.78 5.44
C ALA A 151 -19.07 20.87 4.36
N LYS A 152 -19.05 20.49 3.07
CA LYS A 152 -19.20 21.37 1.91
C LYS A 152 -20.61 21.30 1.36
#